data_AF-A0A0Q4NDR6-F1
#
_entry.id   AF-A0A0Q4NDR6-F1
#
_cell.length_a   1.000
_cell.length_b   1.000
_cell.length_c   1.000
_cell.angle_alpha   90.00
_cell.angle_beta   90.00
_cell.angle_gamma   90.00
#
_symmetry.space_group_name_H-M   'P 1'
#
loop_
_entity.id
_entity.type
_entity.pdbx_description
1 polymer ?
#
loop_
_entity_poly.entity_id
_entity_poly.type
_entity_poly.pdbx_seq_one_letter_code
_entity_poly.pdbx_strand_id
1 'polypeptide(L)'
;MWDIIAYVDSEISLLLKQRDIYYIFKYPWKEPKAIPALLTTPRPEAINVQTDKLLGELVVRSRLTALEHVCNLTRGALKGMPAGSERELVTEALKFALRRKKMDLIQASEFIRMLTSCALLTVIPDSFWNACASEMDGDTLNKLRASLNTLEVLHPRNDDWLNQASEFLARVAWSQNQFLMIETTCRQLSYLHSKLPVGEVFAELRKKSTSMIQREAIERDMLNQKPWQKNAVPTKKSIKIGPHSKSRPDRPADSTNKKNAETDE
;
A
#
# COMPACT_ATOMS: atom_id res chain seq x y z
N MET A 1 -12.81 23.52 22.24
CA MET A 1 -11.70 22.88 21.52
C MET A 1 -11.21 21.73 22.37
N TRP A 2 -11.12 20.52 21.86
CA TRP A 2 -11.08 20.14 20.44
C TRP A 2 -12.48 19.84 19.85
N ASP A 3 -12.62 19.31 18.63
CA ASP A 3 -13.81 18.57 18.14
C ASP A 3 -13.42 17.75 16.92
N ILE A 4 -13.52 16.41 16.94
CA ILE A 4 -13.18 15.63 15.75
C ILE A 4 -13.92 14.26 15.68
N ILE A 5 -14.18 13.74 14.46
CA ILE A 5 -15.49 13.08 14.15
C ILE A 5 -15.47 11.65 13.51
N ALA A 6 -14.35 11.08 13.02
CA ALA A 6 -14.35 9.84 12.19
C ALA A 6 -13.15 8.85 12.40
N TYR A 7 -13.05 7.80 11.58
CA TYR A 7 -12.23 6.58 11.81
C TYR A 7 -11.28 6.18 10.65
N VAL A 8 -10.16 5.53 11.00
CA VAL A 8 -9.16 4.86 10.16
C VAL A 8 -9.16 3.36 10.47
N ASP A 9 -9.32 2.53 9.44
CA ASP A 9 -9.33 1.06 9.58
C ASP A 9 -7.95 0.49 9.98
N SER A 10 -7.94 -0.50 10.87
CA SER A 10 -6.77 -1.30 11.29
C SER A 10 -5.57 -0.56 11.92
N GLU A 11 -5.79 0.56 12.62
CA GLU A 11 -4.77 1.53 13.10
C GLU A 11 -4.19 2.37 11.94
N ILE A 12 -4.08 3.70 12.00
CA ILE A 12 -3.85 4.60 13.14
C ILE A 12 -4.88 5.73 13.11
N SER A 13 -5.86 5.67 14.01
CA SER A 13 -7.05 6.53 14.01
C SER A 13 -6.88 7.80 14.85
N LEU A 14 -8.04 8.46 14.99
CA LEU A 14 -8.67 8.76 16.29
C LEU A 14 -8.52 10.31 16.63
N LEU A 15 -9.62 10.99 17.05
CA LEU A 15 -10.04 12.42 16.85
C LEU A 15 -10.82 13.21 18.06
N LEU A 16 -10.29 14.21 18.85
CA LEU A 16 -10.65 14.84 20.24
C LEU A 16 -11.84 15.92 20.38
N LYS A 17 -12.75 16.22 21.38
CA LYS A 17 -12.91 16.18 22.90
C LYS A 17 -12.11 17.34 23.56
N GLN A 18 -12.78 18.41 24.02
CA GLN A 18 -12.85 18.71 25.48
C GLN A 18 -14.23 19.31 25.89
N ARG A 19 -14.79 18.96 27.08
CA ARG A 19 -16.12 19.33 27.65
C ARG A 19 -17.35 19.00 26.79
N ASP A 20 -17.50 19.61 25.60
CA ASP A 20 -18.70 19.40 24.77
C ASP A 20 -18.49 19.29 23.23
N ILE A 21 -17.28 19.01 22.74
CA ILE A 21 -16.92 19.17 21.31
C ILE A 21 -15.90 18.04 20.88
N TYR A 22 -16.27 16.98 20.05
CA TYR A 22 -16.20 15.42 20.04
C TYR A 22 -14.89 14.52 20.13
N TYR A 23 -14.75 13.45 21.01
CA TYR A 23 -13.46 12.87 21.62
C TYR A 23 -12.87 11.48 21.22
N ILE A 24 -11.70 11.43 20.58
CA ILE A 24 -11.03 10.23 20.02
C ILE A 24 -9.44 10.55 19.86
N PHE A 25 -8.39 9.64 19.91
CA PHE A 25 -6.89 9.89 19.58
C PHE A 25 -5.93 8.63 19.75
N LYS A 26 -5.15 8.07 18.76
CA LYS A 26 -3.91 7.17 18.92
C LYS A 26 -3.14 6.69 17.62
N TYR A 27 -1.88 7.14 17.40
CA TYR A 27 -0.59 6.38 17.50
C TYR A 27 0.63 7.21 17.02
N PRO A 28 1.78 7.20 17.74
CA PRO A 28 2.02 6.54 19.02
C PRO A 28 1.43 7.33 20.20
N TRP A 29 0.49 8.24 19.92
CA TRP A 29 -0.21 9.06 20.92
C TRP A 29 -0.68 8.20 22.11
N LYS A 30 -0.11 8.45 23.29
CA LYS A 30 -0.54 7.88 24.57
C LYS A 30 -1.31 8.93 25.37
N GLU A 31 -2.16 8.45 26.27
CA GLU A 31 -3.12 9.21 27.11
C GLU A 31 -4.09 10.16 26.37
N PRO A 32 -5.27 9.66 25.95
CA PRO A 32 -6.42 10.53 25.67
C PRO A 32 -7.02 11.09 26.98
N LYS A 33 -7.77 12.19 26.89
CA LYS A 33 -8.52 12.79 28.02
C LYS A 33 -10.05 12.60 27.78
N ALA A 34 -10.95 13.16 28.63
CA ALA A 34 -12.36 12.68 28.73
C ALA A 34 -13.49 13.75 28.72
N ILE A 35 -14.75 13.29 28.56
CA ILE A 35 -16.03 14.06 28.45
C ILE A 35 -17.33 13.29 28.74
N PRO A 36 -18.45 14.01 28.97
CA PRO A 36 -19.83 13.61 28.69
C PRO A 36 -20.37 14.14 27.34
N ALA A 37 -21.59 13.73 26.96
CA ALA A 37 -22.36 14.26 25.83
C ALA A 37 -23.87 14.03 26.04
N LEU A 38 -24.72 14.99 25.66
CA LEU A 38 -26.17 14.82 25.45
C LEU A 38 -26.82 16.13 24.94
N LEU A 39 -27.10 16.22 23.63
CA LEU A 39 -28.31 16.86 23.07
C LEU A 39 -28.35 16.67 21.54
N THR A 40 -29.55 16.45 21.02
CA THR A 40 -29.84 16.01 19.65
C THR A 40 -29.66 17.10 18.57
N THR A 41 -29.07 16.72 17.43
CA THR A 41 -29.23 17.33 16.08
C THR A 41 -29.01 18.86 15.96
N PRO A 42 -27.82 19.29 15.51
CA PRO A 42 -27.75 20.00 14.21
C PRO A 42 -26.49 19.63 13.36
N ARG A 43 -26.11 20.48 12.38
CA ARG A 43 -25.04 20.24 11.38
C ARG A 43 -23.60 20.35 11.95
N PRO A 44 -22.62 19.64 11.36
CA PRO A 44 -21.19 19.80 11.66
C PRO A 44 -20.52 20.87 10.78
N GLU A 45 -19.58 21.66 11.32
CA GLU A 45 -18.69 22.51 10.49
C GLU A 45 -17.38 22.91 11.20
N ALA A 46 -16.29 22.92 10.43
CA ALA A 46 -14.96 23.56 10.61
C ALA A 46 -14.19 23.48 11.96
N ILE A 47 -12.88 23.22 11.85
CA ILE A 47 -11.92 23.20 12.97
C ILE A 47 -10.63 23.88 12.53
N ASN A 48 -9.99 24.66 13.42
CA ASN A 48 -8.62 25.14 13.22
C ASN A 48 -7.71 24.63 14.35
N VAL A 49 -6.53 24.13 13.98
CA VAL A 49 -5.52 23.47 14.83
C VAL A 49 -4.17 24.17 14.55
N GLN A 50 -3.04 23.65 15.02
CA GLN A 50 -1.77 23.85 14.29
C GLN A 50 -1.80 22.96 13.03
N THR A 51 -2.57 23.41 12.04
CA THR A 51 -3.38 22.55 11.16
C THR A 51 -2.56 21.67 10.23
N ASP A 52 -1.62 22.27 9.51
CA ASP A 52 -1.06 21.67 8.30
C ASP A 52 -0.17 20.45 8.58
N LYS A 53 0.53 20.43 9.74
CA LYS A 53 1.41 19.30 10.09
C LYS A 53 0.64 18.07 10.54
N LEU A 54 -0.40 18.24 11.37
CA LEU A 54 -1.23 17.12 11.81
C LEU A 54 -2.12 16.62 10.66
N LEU A 55 -2.68 17.52 9.86
CA LEU A 55 -3.44 17.15 8.67
C LEU A 55 -2.55 16.47 7.62
N GLY A 56 -1.33 16.98 7.39
CA GLY A 56 -0.34 16.35 6.51
C GLY A 56 0.04 14.94 6.92
N GLU A 57 0.37 14.71 8.20
CA GLU A 57 0.62 13.35 8.70
C GLU A 57 -0.61 12.43 8.58
N LEU A 58 -1.82 12.95 8.81
CA LEU A 58 -3.05 12.17 8.64
C LEU A 58 -3.28 11.81 7.17
N VAL A 59 -3.20 12.78 6.25
CA VAL A 59 -3.33 12.58 4.79
C VAL A 59 -2.31 11.55 4.29
N VAL A 60 -1.04 11.68 4.68
CA VAL A 60 0.02 10.73 4.31
C VAL A 60 -0.33 9.31 4.79
N ARG A 61 -0.68 9.13 6.06
CA ARG A 61 -0.98 7.81 6.62
C ARG A 61 -2.25 7.21 6.01
N SER A 62 -3.36 7.95 5.96
CA SER A 62 -4.63 7.46 5.41
C SER A 62 -4.50 7.11 3.93
N ARG A 63 -3.77 7.92 3.15
CA ARG A 63 -3.54 7.68 1.72
C ARG A 63 -2.61 6.49 1.47
N LEU A 64 -1.57 6.30 2.28
CA LEU A 64 -0.68 5.14 2.16
C LEU A 64 -1.35 3.82 2.55
N THR A 65 -2.11 3.78 3.66
CA THR A 65 -2.89 2.59 4.05
C THR A 65 -3.99 2.27 3.05
N ALA A 66 -4.69 3.31 2.54
CA ALA A 66 -5.64 3.14 1.44
C ALA A 66 -4.96 2.60 0.18
N LEU A 67 -3.79 3.12 -0.19
CA LEU A 67 -3.04 2.68 -1.37
C LEU A 67 -2.60 1.22 -1.25
N GLU A 68 -2.09 0.78 -0.09
CA GLU A 68 -1.80 -0.63 0.16
C GLU A 68 -3.05 -1.50 -0.03
N HIS A 69 -4.17 -1.15 0.60
CA HIS A 69 -5.41 -1.93 0.52
C HIS A 69 -5.91 -2.02 -0.93
N VAL A 70 -5.99 -0.90 -1.65
CA VAL A 70 -6.46 -0.85 -3.04
C VAL A 70 -5.48 -1.58 -3.99
N CYS A 71 -4.16 -1.49 -3.80
CA CYS A 71 -3.18 -2.30 -4.54
C CYS A 71 -3.32 -3.81 -4.26
N ASN A 72 -3.64 -4.21 -3.02
CA ASN A 72 -3.92 -5.60 -2.69
C ASN A 72 -5.21 -6.12 -3.35
N LEU A 73 -6.30 -5.31 -3.36
CA LEU A 73 -7.57 -5.65 -4.03
C LEU A 73 -7.41 -5.79 -5.56
N THR A 74 -6.62 -4.92 -6.18
CA THR A 74 -6.43 -4.87 -7.64
C THR A 74 -5.41 -5.85 -8.20
N ARG A 75 -4.51 -6.40 -7.36
CA ARG A 75 -3.40 -7.27 -7.77
C ARG A 75 -3.82 -8.39 -8.74
N GLY A 76 -5.00 -8.98 -8.55
CA GLY A 76 -5.54 -10.02 -9.45
C GLY A 76 -6.00 -9.48 -10.81
N ALA A 77 -6.71 -8.35 -10.83
CA ALA A 77 -7.20 -7.72 -12.06
C ALA A 77 -6.05 -7.18 -12.93
N LEU A 78 -5.06 -6.55 -12.30
CA LEU A 78 -3.87 -5.97 -12.95
C LEU A 78 -2.75 -6.99 -13.19
N LYS A 79 -2.97 -8.29 -12.94
CA LYS A 79 -1.99 -9.38 -13.12
C LYS A 79 -0.64 -9.12 -12.40
N GLY A 80 -0.67 -8.42 -11.26
CA GLY A 80 0.53 -8.03 -10.49
C GLY A 80 1.31 -6.82 -11.00
N MET A 81 0.84 -6.16 -12.06
CA MET A 81 1.38 -4.89 -12.55
C MET A 81 0.85 -3.70 -11.73
N PRO A 82 1.61 -2.59 -11.60
CA PRO A 82 1.07 -1.32 -11.14
C PRO A 82 0.06 -0.74 -12.14
N ALA A 83 -0.92 0.04 -11.67
CA ALA A 83 -1.81 0.80 -12.53
C ALA A 83 -1.10 2.02 -13.15
N GLY A 84 -1.48 2.42 -14.36
CA GLY A 84 -1.01 3.62 -15.05
C GLY A 84 -1.57 4.94 -14.48
N SER A 85 -2.63 4.87 -13.67
CA SER A 85 -3.16 6.02 -12.92
C SER A 85 -3.85 5.58 -11.62
N GLU A 86 -3.95 6.48 -10.64
CA GLU A 86 -4.77 6.25 -9.44
C GLU A 86 -6.25 6.02 -9.80
N ARG A 87 -6.75 6.70 -10.84
CA ARG A 87 -8.12 6.52 -11.33
C ARG A 87 -8.37 5.11 -11.88
N GLU A 88 -7.41 4.53 -12.60
CA GLU A 88 -7.47 3.14 -13.06
C GLU A 88 -7.44 2.17 -11.86
N LEU A 89 -6.52 2.39 -10.92
CA LEU A 89 -6.38 1.61 -9.70
C LEU A 89 -7.69 1.57 -8.90
N VAL A 90 -8.28 2.74 -8.64
CA VAL A 90 -9.57 2.87 -7.95
C VAL A 90 -10.70 2.24 -8.79
N THR A 91 -10.71 2.41 -10.11
CA THR A 91 -11.74 1.80 -10.99
C THR A 91 -11.73 0.27 -10.90
N GLU A 92 -10.57 -0.38 -10.90
CA GLU A 92 -10.49 -1.85 -10.77
C GLU A 92 -10.83 -2.33 -9.35
N ALA A 93 -10.47 -1.59 -8.30
CA ALA A 93 -10.87 -1.91 -6.93
C ALA A 93 -12.39 -1.80 -6.73
N LEU A 94 -13.01 -0.74 -7.26
CA LEU A 94 -14.46 -0.57 -7.26
C LEU A 94 -15.18 -1.70 -8.03
N LYS A 95 -14.68 -2.07 -9.22
CA LYS A 95 -15.19 -3.24 -9.97
C LYS A 95 -15.03 -4.54 -9.18
N PHE A 96 -13.96 -4.72 -8.41
CA PHE A 96 -13.75 -5.89 -7.57
C PHE A 96 -14.74 -5.93 -6.39
N ALA A 97 -14.88 -4.81 -5.67
CA ALA A 97 -15.80 -4.65 -4.54
C ALA A 97 -17.27 -4.92 -4.97
N LEU A 98 -17.73 -4.31 -6.06
CA LEU A 98 -19.11 -4.48 -6.54
C LEU A 98 -19.38 -5.91 -7.04
N ARG A 99 -18.41 -6.55 -7.71
CA ARG A 99 -18.53 -7.98 -8.08
C ARG A 99 -18.67 -8.87 -6.84
N ARG A 100 -17.85 -8.65 -5.81
CA ARG A 100 -17.93 -9.41 -4.56
C ARG A 100 -19.25 -9.17 -3.81
N LYS A 101 -19.78 -7.93 -3.80
CA LYS A 101 -21.08 -7.63 -3.17
C LYS A 101 -22.26 -8.21 -3.96
N LYS A 102 -22.24 -8.19 -5.30
CA LYS A 102 -23.25 -8.85 -6.17
C LYS A 102 -23.25 -10.39 -6.07
N MET A 103 -22.18 -10.98 -5.52
CA MET A 103 -22.06 -12.42 -5.25
C MET A 103 -22.19 -12.77 -3.75
N ASP A 104 -22.53 -11.79 -2.90
CA ASP A 104 -22.57 -11.90 -1.42
C ASP A 104 -21.32 -12.53 -0.78
N LEU A 105 -20.15 -12.35 -1.40
CA LEU A 105 -18.86 -12.85 -0.93
C LEU A 105 -18.20 -11.94 0.13
N ILE A 106 -18.86 -10.85 0.52
CA ILE A 106 -18.37 -9.85 1.49
C ILE A 106 -19.51 -9.27 2.32
N GLN A 107 -19.22 -8.91 3.57
CA GLN A 107 -20.18 -8.20 4.43
C GLN A 107 -20.28 -6.72 4.03
N ALA A 108 -21.37 -6.06 4.43
CA ALA A 108 -21.58 -4.63 4.18
C ALA A 108 -20.45 -3.75 4.78
N SER A 109 -19.94 -4.11 5.96
CA SER A 109 -18.77 -3.50 6.61
C SER A 109 -17.50 -3.56 5.74
N GLU A 110 -17.21 -4.74 5.18
CA GLU A 110 -16.06 -4.97 4.31
C GLU A 110 -16.22 -4.21 2.97
N PHE A 111 -17.43 -4.21 2.39
CA PHE A 111 -17.74 -3.41 1.21
C PHE A 111 -17.51 -1.92 1.46
N ILE A 112 -18.05 -1.37 2.56
CA ILE A 112 -17.82 0.02 2.98
C ILE A 112 -16.33 0.29 3.15
N ARG A 113 -15.55 -0.60 3.78
CA ARG A 113 -14.08 -0.46 3.89
C ARG A 113 -13.40 -0.36 2.53
N MET A 114 -13.76 -1.22 1.56
CA MET A 114 -13.21 -1.13 0.19
C MET A 114 -13.53 0.22 -0.46
N LEU A 115 -14.76 0.72 -0.31
CA LEU A 115 -15.15 2.03 -0.84
C LEU A 115 -14.44 3.19 -0.13
N THR A 116 -14.30 3.14 1.19
CA THR A 116 -13.55 4.15 1.98
C THR A 116 -12.10 4.25 1.52
N SER A 117 -11.40 3.12 1.31
CA SER A 117 -10.05 3.14 0.75
C SER A 117 -9.99 3.68 -0.69
N CYS A 118 -11.01 3.41 -1.51
CA CYS A 118 -11.10 4.03 -2.84
C CYS A 118 -11.27 5.55 -2.76
N ALA A 119 -12.18 6.02 -1.89
CA ALA A 119 -12.50 7.43 -1.69
C ALA A 119 -11.35 8.24 -1.06
N LEU A 120 -10.44 7.61 -0.30
CA LEU A 120 -9.22 8.24 0.21
C LEU A 120 -8.14 8.46 -0.85
N LEU A 121 -8.23 7.78 -2.01
CA LEU A 121 -7.31 7.96 -3.14
C LEU A 121 -7.86 8.97 -4.15
N THR A 122 -9.09 8.77 -4.62
CA THR A 122 -9.74 9.65 -5.61
C THR A 122 -11.26 9.67 -5.40
N VAL A 123 -11.94 10.74 -5.83
CA VAL A 123 -13.41 10.81 -5.84
C VAL A 123 -14.00 9.61 -6.60
N ILE A 124 -14.97 8.91 -5.98
CA ILE A 124 -15.63 7.74 -6.59
C ILE A 124 -16.53 8.21 -7.75
N PRO A 125 -16.36 7.69 -8.98
CA PRO A 125 -17.06 8.20 -10.15
C PRO A 125 -18.56 7.87 -10.15
N ASP A 126 -19.37 8.77 -10.69
CA ASP A 126 -20.83 8.64 -10.75
C ASP A 126 -21.34 7.39 -11.48
N SER A 127 -20.57 6.86 -12.44
CA SER A 127 -20.87 5.56 -13.07
C SER A 127 -20.83 4.38 -12.10
N PHE A 128 -20.05 4.46 -11.02
CA PHE A 128 -20.06 3.47 -9.94
C PHE A 128 -21.29 3.61 -9.05
N TRP A 129 -21.64 4.84 -8.68
CA TRP A 129 -22.84 5.11 -7.87
C TRP A 129 -24.12 4.66 -8.59
N ASN A 130 -24.23 4.93 -9.89
CA ASN A 130 -25.30 4.43 -10.74
C ASN A 130 -25.35 2.89 -10.81
N ALA A 131 -24.20 2.21 -10.80
CA ALA A 131 -24.13 0.75 -10.77
C ALA A 131 -24.51 0.13 -9.40
N CYS A 132 -24.43 0.91 -8.31
CA CYS A 132 -24.88 0.52 -6.98
C CYS A 132 -26.38 0.76 -6.74
N ALA A 133 -27.05 1.59 -7.55
CA ALA A 133 -28.50 1.83 -7.47
C ALA A 133 -29.37 0.61 -7.81
N SER A 134 -28.76 -0.49 -8.29
CA SER A 134 -29.41 -1.81 -8.43
C SER A 134 -29.30 -2.69 -7.17
N GLU A 135 -28.48 -2.31 -6.20
CA GLU A 135 -28.04 -3.15 -5.07
C GLU A 135 -28.38 -2.60 -3.69
N MET A 136 -28.78 -1.32 -3.62
CA MET A 136 -29.02 -0.57 -2.39
C MET A 136 -30.23 0.34 -2.58
N ASP A 137 -30.97 0.60 -1.50
CA ASP A 137 -32.02 1.62 -1.52
C ASP A 137 -31.40 3.02 -1.72
N GLY A 138 -32.19 3.93 -2.30
CA GLY A 138 -31.72 5.25 -2.68
C GLY A 138 -31.31 6.15 -1.50
N ASP A 139 -31.87 5.95 -0.31
CA ASP A 139 -31.57 6.77 0.87
C ASP A 139 -30.23 6.33 1.50
N THR A 140 -30.04 5.02 1.71
CA THR A 140 -28.74 4.44 2.11
C THR A 140 -27.64 4.77 1.10
N LEU A 141 -27.91 4.65 -0.20
CA LEU A 141 -26.95 4.97 -1.25
C LEU A 141 -26.54 6.45 -1.24
N ASN A 142 -27.50 7.37 -1.09
CA ASN A 142 -27.23 8.80 -0.98
C ASN A 142 -26.45 9.14 0.30
N LYS A 143 -26.80 8.55 1.44
CA LYS A 143 -26.07 8.71 2.71
C LYS A 143 -24.64 8.20 2.62
N LEU A 144 -24.41 7.05 1.98
CA LEU A 144 -23.09 6.48 1.75
C LEU A 144 -22.25 7.36 0.80
N ARG A 145 -22.83 7.81 -0.31
CA ARG A 145 -22.17 8.73 -1.26
C ARG A 145 -21.79 10.05 -0.60
N ALA A 146 -22.72 10.67 0.13
CA ALA A 146 -22.44 11.89 0.88
C ALA A 146 -21.31 11.69 1.91
N SER A 147 -21.34 10.57 2.66
CA SER A 147 -20.32 10.25 3.66
C SER A 147 -18.93 10.08 3.04
N LEU A 148 -18.80 9.30 1.96
CA LEU A 148 -17.50 9.08 1.32
C LEU A 148 -16.97 10.31 0.58
N ASN A 149 -17.85 11.17 0.05
CA ASN A 149 -17.42 12.44 -0.55
C ASN A 149 -16.76 13.38 0.49
N THR A 150 -17.10 13.29 1.79
CA THR A 150 -16.39 14.10 2.80
C THR A 150 -14.89 13.81 2.91
N LEU A 151 -14.45 12.63 2.44
CA LEU A 151 -13.04 12.21 2.46
C LEU A 151 -12.18 12.94 1.42
N GLU A 152 -12.79 13.71 0.50
CA GLU A 152 -12.10 14.62 -0.42
C GLU A 152 -11.26 15.68 0.33
N VAL A 153 -11.63 16.02 1.57
CA VAL A 153 -10.82 16.90 2.44
C VAL A 153 -9.43 16.32 2.76
N LEU A 154 -9.23 15.02 2.58
CA LEU A 154 -7.96 14.31 2.77
C LEU A 154 -7.20 14.07 1.45
N HIS A 155 -7.65 14.62 0.33
CA HIS A 155 -6.90 14.54 -0.94
C HIS A 155 -5.76 15.55 -0.96
N PRO A 156 -4.55 15.18 -1.42
CA PRO A 156 -3.44 16.12 -1.55
C PRO A 156 -3.76 17.26 -2.52
N ARG A 157 -3.46 18.50 -2.10
CA ARG A 157 -3.67 19.72 -2.91
C ARG A 157 -2.47 20.09 -3.79
N ASN A 158 -1.32 19.48 -3.52
CA ASN A 158 -0.05 19.64 -4.22
C ASN A 158 0.79 18.36 -4.04
N ASP A 159 1.98 18.27 -4.65
CA ASP A 159 2.85 17.09 -4.59
C ASP A 159 3.69 16.97 -3.29
N ASP A 160 3.64 17.93 -2.36
CA ASP A 160 4.46 17.91 -1.13
C ASP A 160 4.18 16.69 -0.23
N TRP A 161 2.97 16.12 -0.34
CA TRP A 161 2.62 14.88 0.34
C TRP A 161 3.51 13.70 -0.05
N LEU A 162 4.08 13.69 -1.26
CA LEU A 162 5.00 12.63 -1.71
C LEU A 162 6.31 12.67 -0.92
N ASN A 163 6.83 13.87 -0.67
CA ASN A 163 8.03 14.06 0.16
C ASN A 163 7.74 13.58 1.59
N GLN A 164 6.65 14.05 2.19
CA GLN A 164 6.20 13.63 3.53
C GLN A 164 5.92 12.12 3.63
N ALA A 165 5.38 11.50 2.57
CA ALA A 165 5.17 10.06 2.49
C ALA A 165 6.50 9.28 2.41
N SER A 166 7.48 9.79 1.66
CA SER A 166 8.82 9.19 1.61
C SER A 166 9.52 9.24 2.98
N GLU A 167 9.42 10.35 3.69
CA GLU A 167 9.93 10.50 5.07
C GLU A 167 9.21 9.58 6.06
N PHE A 168 7.87 9.49 5.98
CA PHE A 168 7.08 8.61 6.83
C PHE A 168 7.46 7.13 6.63
N LEU A 169 7.58 6.69 5.37
CA LEU A 169 7.95 5.32 5.04
C LEU A 169 9.39 4.99 5.45
N ALA A 170 10.33 5.92 5.23
CA ALA A 170 11.73 5.74 5.60
C ALA A 170 11.98 5.73 7.12
N ARG A 171 11.17 6.46 7.89
CA ARG A 171 11.33 6.63 9.34
C ARG A 171 10.41 5.71 10.15
N VAL A 172 9.09 5.90 10.02
CA VAL A 172 8.10 5.31 10.92
C VAL A 172 7.79 3.88 10.52
N ALA A 173 7.27 3.67 9.31
CA ALA A 173 6.92 2.34 8.81
C ALA A 173 8.13 1.38 8.82
N TRP A 174 9.32 1.89 8.49
CA TRP A 174 10.57 1.13 8.58
C TRP A 174 10.90 0.69 10.01
N SER A 175 10.79 1.59 11.00
CA SER A 175 11.01 1.26 12.42
C SER A 175 9.99 0.26 12.98
N GLN A 176 8.82 0.16 12.36
CA GLN A 176 7.75 -0.78 12.69
C GLN A 176 7.83 -2.11 11.90
N ASN A 177 8.87 -2.30 11.06
CA ASN A 177 9.04 -3.45 10.17
C ASN A 177 7.86 -3.68 9.19
N GLN A 178 7.16 -2.62 8.78
CA GLN A 178 6.03 -2.69 7.84
C GLN A 178 6.48 -2.91 6.38
N PHE A 179 7.44 -3.80 6.13
CA PHE A 179 8.13 -3.92 4.84
C PHE A 179 7.19 -4.28 3.67
N LEU A 180 6.11 -5.04 3.92
CA LEU A 180 5.11 -5.39 2.90
C LEU A 180 4.28 -4.17 2.44
N MET A 181 3.89 -3.31 3.37
CA MET A 181 3.25 -2.02 3.09
C MET A 181 4.20 -1.13 2.29
N ILE A 182 5.48 -1.07 2.71
CA ILE A 182 6.51 -0.28 2.02
C ILE A 182 6.75 -0.79 0.59
N GLU A 183 6.86 -2.11 0.35
CA GLU A 183 6.98 -2.64 -1.03
C GLU A 183 5.74 -2.29 -1.86
N THR A 184 4.54 -2.60 -1.33
CA THR A 184 3.28 -2.44 -2.06
C THR A 184 3.02 -0.99 -2.45
N THR A 185 3.16 -0.05 -1.51
CA THR A 185 2.93 1.38 -1.75
C THR A 185 4.02 1.99 -2.63
N CYS A 186 5.31 1.78 -2.31
CA CYS A 186 6.41 2.33 -3.09
C CYS A 186 6.43 1.79 -4.53
N ARG A 187 5.99 0.55 -4.77
CA ARG A 187 5.83 -0.04 -6.11
C ARG A 187 4.83 0.69 -6.98
N GLN A 188 3.73 1.16 -6.41
CA GLN A 188 2.74 1.95 -7.15
C GLN A 188 3.18 3.42 -7.28
N LEU A 189 3.72 4.03 -6.21
CA LEU A 189 4.17 5.43 -6.22
C LEU A 189 5.39 5.66 -7.14
N SER A 190 6.40 4.79 -7.09
CA SER A 190 7.58 4.89 -7.97
C SER A 190 7.25 4.70 -9.46
N TYR A 191 6.12 4.06 -9.78
CA TYR A 191 5.64 3.93 -11.16
C TYR A 191 4.89 5.20 -11.61
N LEU A 192 3.89 5.64 -10.84
CA LEU A 192 3.09 6.84 -11.13
C LEU A 192 3.94 8.11 -11.19
N HIS A 193 4.86 8.27 -10.23
CA HIS A 193 5.72 9.44 -10.07
C HIS A 193 7.14 9.21 -10.61
N SER A 194 7.31 8.26 -11.54
CA SER A 194 8.59 7.90 -12.19
C SER A 194 9.31 9.05 -12.91
N LYS A 195 8.64 10.18 -13.14
CA LYS A 195 9.19 11.41 -13.72
C LYS A 195 9.60 12.46 -12.69
N LEU A 196 9.36 12.23 -11.40
CA LEU A 196 9.70 13.13 -10.29
C LEU A 196 10.87 12.54 -9.49
N PRO A 197 11.78 13.36 -8.90
CA PRO A 197 12.90 12.87 -8.09
C PRO A 197 12.47 11.98 -6.92
N VAL A 198 11.33 12.28 -6.30
CA VAL A 198 10.74 11.45 -5.21
C VAL A 198 10.35 10.04 -5.68
N GLY A 199 10.10 9.83 -6.98
CA GLY A 199 9.89 8.52 -7.59
C GLY A 199 11.09 7.60 -7.45
N GLU A 200 12.32 8.13 -7.52
CA GLU A 200 13.55 7.38 -7.30
C GLU A 200 13.70 6.98 -5.82
N VAL A 201 13.33 7.87 -4.89
CA VAL A 201 13.33 7.59 -3.44
C VAL A 201 12.37 6.44 -3.11
N PHE A 202 11.15 6.45 -3.67
CA PHE A 202 10.24 5.31 -3.55
C PHE A 202 10.82 4.04 -4.19
N ALA A 203 11.46 4.13 -5.37
CA ALA A 203 12.09 2.98 -6.02
C ALA A 203 13.24 2.39 -5.18
N GLU A 204 13.96 3.20 -4.40
CA GLU A 204 14.99 2.75 -3.46
C GLU A 204 14.40 2.12 -2.19
N LEU A 205 13.43 2.77 -1.55
CA LEU A 205 12.70 2.24 -0.39
C LEU A 205 12.07 0.88 -0.69
N ARG A 206 11.50 0.72 -1.89
CA ARG A 206 10.99 -0.56 -2.39
C ARG A 206 12.06 -1.65 -2.49
N LYS A 207 13.24 -1.33 -3.04
CA LYS A 207 14.37 -2.29 -3.13
C LYS A 207 14.83 -2.72 -1.75
N LYS A 208 14.95 -1.75 -0.83
CA LYS A 208 15.30 -1.97 0.58
C LYS A 208 14.27 -2.86 1.28
N SER A 209 12.97 -2.58 1.18
CA SER A 209 11.93 -3.41 1.82
C SER A 209 11.83 -4.81 1.21
N THR A 210 11.97 -4.95 -0.11
CA THR A 210 12.03 -6.26 -0.79
C THR A 210 13.16 -7.13 -0.24
N SER A 211 14.35 -6.55 -0.01
CA SER A 211 15.50 -7.25 0.57
C SER A 211 15.22 -7.72 2.02
N MET A 212 14.51 -6.92 2.82
CA MET A 212 14.10 -7.30 4.18
C MET A 212 13.09 -8.45 4.16
N ILE A 213 12.05 -8.39 3.31
CA ILE A 213 11.05 -9.46 3.16
C ILE A 213 11.71 -10.79 2.75
N GLN A 214 12.64 -10.74 1.77
CA GLN A 214 13.39 -11.91 1.34
C GLN A 214 14.27 -12.48 2.47
N ARG A 215 14.91 -11.61 3.25
CA ARG A 215 15.72 -12.02 4.40
C ARG A 215 14.87 -12.70 5.49
N GLU A 216 13.73 -12.12 5.86
CA GLU A 216 12.83 -12.72 6.84
C GLU A 216 12.26 -14.07 6.39
N ALA A 217 12.03 -14.25 5.09
CA ALA A 217 11.62 -15.54 4.53
C ALA A 217 12.73 -16.59 4.68
N ILE A 218 13.97 -16.24 4.30
CA ILE A 218 15.14 -17.12 4.47
C ILE A 218 15.38 -17.46 5.94
N GLU A 219 15.28 -16.50 6.85
CA GLU A 219 15.46 -16.72 8.28
C GLU A 219 14.36 -17.62 8.87
N ARG A 220 13.09 -17.45 8.44
CA ARG A 220 11.98 -18.37 8.77
C ARG A 220 12.20 -19.79 8.21
N ASP A 221 12.65 -19.92 6.97
CA ASP A 221 12.94 -21.21 6.36
C ASP A 221 14.09 -21.93 7.08
N MET A 222 15.16 -21.20 7.46
CA MET A 222 16.29 -21.76 8.23
C MET A 222 15.92 -22.20 9.65
N LEU A 223 14.93 -21.54 10.28
CA LEU A 223 14.36 -22.00 11.56
C LEU A 223 13.56 -23.29 11.37
N ASN A 224 12.80 -23.42 10.28
CA ASN A 224 11.96 -24.58 9.97
C ASN A 224 12.72 -25.78 9.36
N GLN A 225 13.98 -25.60 8.93
CA GLN A 225 14.81 -26.68 8.40
C GLN A 225 15.08 -27.78 9.44
N LYS A 226 14.77 -29.03 9.08
CA LYS A 226 15.12 -30.22 9.88
C LYS A 226 16.64 -30.42 9.90
N PRO A 227 17.23 -31.04 10.95
CA PRO A 227 18.69 -31.04 11.15
C PRO A 227 19.53 -31.49 9.94
N TRP A 228 19.07 -32.50 9.20
CA TRP A 228 19.75 -33.00 8.00
C TRP A 228 19.74 -32.03 6.81
N GLN A 229 18.79 -31.10 6.75
CA GLN A 229 18.72 -30.09 5.68
C GLN A 229 19.78 -28.98 5.88
N LYS A 230 20.17 -28.72 7.13
CA LYS A 230 21.15 -27.65 7.46
C LYS A 230 22.55 -27.94 6.91
N ASN A 231 22.89 -29.22 6.72
CA ASN A 231 24.16 -29.66 6.14
C ASN A 231 24.19 -29.60 4.60
N ALA A 232 23.07 -29.30 3.93
CA ALA A 232 22.96 -29.28 2.47
C ALA A 232 23.20 -27.90 1.83
N VAL A 233 23.48 -26.87 2.64
CA VAL A 233 23.67 -25.49 2.15
C VAL A 233 25.08 -25.31 1.57
N PRO A 234 25.25 -25.03 0.26
CA PRO A 234 26.57 -24.75 -0.30
C PRO A 234 27.12 -23.43 0.25
N THR A 235 28.37 -23.42 0.70
CA THR A 235 29.03 -22.25 1.26
C THR A 235 29.23 -21.13 0.22
N LYS A 236 28.29 -20.18 0.20
CA LYS A 236 28.36 -18.83 -0.39
C LYS A 236 29.27 -18.69 -1.64
N LYS A 237 28.73 -18.90 -2.84
CA LYS A 237 29.20 -18.11 -4.00
C LYS A 237 28.64 -16.70 -3.88
N SER A 238 29.51 -15.70 -3.84
CA SER A 238 29.14 -14.29 -3.72
C SER A 238 28.40 -13.81 -4.98
N ILE A 239 27.24 -13.19 -4.79
CA ILE A 239 26.49 -12.57 -5.88
C ILE A 239 27.21 -11.27 -6.28
N LYS A 240 28.08 -11.38 -7.28
CA LYS A 240 28.85 -10.24 -7.81
C LYS A 240 27.96 -9.39 -8.70
N ILE A 241 27.27 -8.42 -8.12
CA ILE A 241 26.45 -7.44 -8.85
C ILE A 241 27.38 -6.51 -9.64
N GLY A 242 27.36 -6.63 -10.97
CA GLY A 242 28.12 -5.82 -11.92
C GLY A 242 27.54 -6.01 -13.33
N PRO A 243 27.80 -5.09 -14.27
CA PRO A 243 27.15 -5.09 -15.58
C PRO A 243 27.55 -6.31 -16.43
N HIS A 244 26.55 -6.93 -17.08
CA HIS A 244 26.75 -8.10 -17.95
C HIS A 244 27.37 -7.72 -19.30
N SER A 245 28.71 -7.67 -19.38
CA SER A 245 29.41 -7.87 -20.65
C SER A 245 29.37 -9.36 -21.02
N LYS A 246 28.51 -9.74 -21.96
CA LYS A 246 28.47 -11.11 -22.50
C LYS A 246 29.63 -11.35 -23.46
N SER A 247 30.78 -11.80 -22.98
CA SER A 247 31.70 -12.57 -23.81
C SER A 247 31.11 -13.97 -24.06
N ARG A 248 31.11 -14.39 -25.32
CA ARG A 248 30.59 -15.69 -25.78
C ARG A 248 31.70 -16.73 -25.60
N PRO A 249 31.45 -17.90 -24.97
CA PRO A 249 32.42 -18.99 -25.03
C PRO A 249 32.44 -19.56 -26.46
N ASP A 250 33.63 -19.69 -27.03
CA ASP A 250 33.81 -20.29 -28.36
C ASP A 250 33.52 -21.79 -28.35
N ARG A 251 33.18 -22.31 -29.53
CA ARG A 251 33.13 -23.77 -29.75
C ARG A 251 34.56 -24.34 -29.76
N PRO A 252 34.78 -25.56 -29.25
CA PRO A 252 35.99 -26.30 -29.63
C PRO A 252 35.98 -26.51 -31.15
N ALA A 253 37.14 -26.36 -31.78
CA ALA A 253 37.32 -26.59 -33.21
C ALA A 253 37.81 -28.02 -33.47
N ASP A 254 37.22 -28.67 -34.47
CA ASP A 254 37.82 -29.86 -35.06
C ASP A 254 39.07 -29.49 -35.86
N SER A 255 40.20 -30.10 -35.54
CA SER A 255 41.40 -30.12 -36.39
C SER A 255 42.08 -31.48 -36.28
N THR A 256 42.14 -32.21 -37.38
CA THR A 256 42.55 -33.62 -37.43
C THR A 256 44.03 -33.82 -37.77
N ASN A 257 44.55 -35.00 -37.40
CA ASN A 257 45.82 -35.59 -37.85
C ASN A 257 47.11 -34.89 -37.35
N LYS A 258 48.23 -35.59 -37.11
CA LYS A 258 48.70 -36.81 -37.80
C LYS A 258 49.82 -37.53 -37.04
N LYS A 259 49.80 -38.87 -36.99
CA LYS A 259 50.97 -39.76 -37.28
C LYS A 259 50.56 -41.24 -37.24
N ASN A 260 51.01 -42.01 -38.22
CA ASN A 260 50.85 -43.47 -38.31
C ASN A 260 52.22 -44.17 -38.23
N ALA A 261 52.23 -45.34 -37.61
CA ALA A 261 53.05 -46.55 -37.83
C ALA A 261 52.52 -47.58 -36.79
N GLU A 262 52.04 -48.79 -37.12
CA GLU A 262 52.80 -49.96 -37.64
C GLU A 262 53.93 -50.34 -36.66
N THR A 263 54.03 -51.56 -36.12
CA THR A 263 53.74 -52.89 -36.72
C THR A 263 53.04 -53.89 -35.76
N ASP A 264 52.85 -55.12 -36.24
CA ASP A 264 52.19 -56.28 -35.62
C ASP A 264 52.97 -56.96 -34.47
N GLU A 265 52.22 -57.59 -33.55
CA GLU A 265 52.36 -59.02 -33.16
C GLU A 265 51.03 -59.55 -32.57
#